data_AF-A0A934RMV7-F1
#
_entry.id   AF-A0A934RMV7-F1
#
_cell.length_a   1.000
_cell.length_b   1.000
_cell.length_c   1.000
_cell.angle_alpha   90.00
_cell.angle_beta   90.00
_cell.angle_gamma   90.00
#
_symmetry.space_group_name_H-M   'P 1'
#
loop_
_entity.id
_entity.type
_entity.pdbx_description
1 polymer ?
#
loop_
_entity_poly.entity_id
_entity_poly.type
_entity_poly.pdbx_seq_one_letter_code
_entity_poly.pdbx_strand_id
1 'polypeptide(L)'
;MSTKFLIASCLAAGLVWAPARTWTSSDGERTFEGELQAYDATSGEVTVLTNGRQLIFIQDKLSAEDITFLQEWAEKEAEAPASEVNLEEQKVGKELTDRVLSRLDGKRMKRAEMEKKPEYYLLYFSASW
;
A
#
# COMPACT_ATOMS: atom_id res chain seq x y z
N MET A 1 17.29 7.12 31.72
CA MET A 1 17.16 7.61 30.33
C MET A 1 16.43 6.54 29.55
N SER A 2 15.17 6.78 29.19
CA SER A 2 14.27 5.78 28.62
C SER A 2 14.37 5.81 27.09
N THR A 3 14.91 4.75 26.50
CA THR A 3 15.05 4.58 25.06
C THR A 3 13.66 4.35 24.45
N LYS A 4 13.20 5.31 23.64
CA LYS A 4 11.93 5.21 22.92
C LYS A 4 12.10 4.21 21.77
N PHE A 5 11.36 3.11 21.81
CA PHE A 5 11.23 2.18 20.69
C PHE A 5 10.39 2.86 19.59
N LEU A 6 11.03 3.22 18.48
CA LEU A 6 10.33 3.57 17.23
C LEU A 6 9.96 2.26 16.55
N ILE A 7 8.70 1.86 16.70
CA ILE A 7 8.11 0.78 15.91
C ILE A 7 7.86 1.35 14.53
N ALA A 8 8.78 1.09 13.60
CA ALA A 8 8.54 1.24 12.18
C ALA A 8 7.56 0.14 11.75
N SER A 9 6.26 0.44 11.88
CA SER A 9 5.20 -0.37 11.32
C SER A 9 5.26 -0.22 9.80
N CYS A 10 5.89 -1.18 9.11
CA CYS A 10 5.78 -1.32 7.66
C CYS A 10 4.32 -1.67 7.34
N LEU A 11 3.50 -0.63 7.15
CA LEU A 11 2.18 -0.75 6.55
C LEU A 11 2.40 -1.14 5.09
N ALA A 12 2.29 -2.43 4.79
CA ALA A 12 2.23 -2.94 3.43
C ALA A 12 0.84 -2.61 2.84
N ALA A 13 0.60 -1.33 2.57
CA ALA A 13 -0.47 -0.91 1.68
C ALA A 13 -0.05 -1.29 0.25
N GLY A 14 -0.94 -1.93 -0.49
CA GLY A 14 -0.68 -2.24 -1.89
C GLY A 14 -0.43 -0.93 -2.63
N LEU A 15 0.72 -0.83 -3.32
CA LEU A 15 1.03 0.34 -4.12
C LEU A 15 0.05 0.42 -5.29
N VAL A 16 -1.08 1.10 -5.08
CA VAL A 16 -1.89 1.60 -6.18
C VAL A 16 -1.19 2.86 -6.68
N TRP A 17 -0.32 2.71 -7.70
CA TRP A 17 0.36 3.84 -8.33
C TRP A 17 -0.67 4.77 -8.99
N ALA A 18 -1.06 5.84 -8.29
CA ALA A 18 -1.74 6.96 -8.90
C ALA A 18 -0.72 7.78 -9.71
N PRO A 19 -1.07 8.25 -10.92
CA PRO A 19 -0.18 9.09 -11.71
C PRO A 19 0.17 10.38 -10.95
N ALA A 20 1.39 10.87 -11.15
CA ALA A 20 1.83 12.14 -10.57
C ALA A 20 0.85 13.26 -10.95
N ARG A 21 0.35 13.98 -9.94
CA ARG A 21 -0.55 15.12 -10.13
C ARG A 21 0.01 16.36 -9.46
N THR A 22 -0.52 17.51 -9.85
CA THR A 22 -0.27 18.78 -9.16
C THR A 22 -1.16 18.86 -7.94
N TRP A 23 -0.54 19.03 -6.77
CA TRP A 23 -1.18 19.30 -5.49
C TRP A 23 -1.15 20.79 -5.23
N THR A 24 -2.24 21.33 -4.70
CA THR A 24 -2.42 22.75 -4.42
C THR A 24 -2.67 22.94 -2.93
N SER A 25 -1.99 23.92 -2.34
CA SER A 25 -2.24 24.25 -0.93
C SER A 25 -3.61 24.90 -0.74
N SER A 26 -4.14 24.88 0.47
CA SER A 26 -5.43 25.47 0.85
C SER A 26 -5.54 26.96 0.51
N ASP A 27 -4.40 27.67 0.49
CA ASP A 27 -4.30 29.09 0.13
C ASP A 27 -4.17 29.34 -1.38
N GLY A 28 -3.96 28.29 -2.18
CA GLY A 28 -3.75 28.38 -3.62
C GLY A 28 -2.40 28.97 -4.04
N GLU A 29 -1.55 29.39 -3.11
CA GLU A 29 -0.29 30.09 -3.42
C GLU A 29 0.84 29.11 -3.78
N ARG A 30 0.75 27.88 -3.29
CA ARG A 30 1.79 26.86 -3.45
C ARG A 30 1.25 25.64 -4.16
N THR A 31 1.95 25.24 -5.20
CA THR A 31 1.69 24.00 -5.92
C THR A 31 2.96 23.15 -5.98
N PHE A 32 2.79 21.84 -6.02
CA PHE A 32 3.89 20.91 -6.24
C PHE A 32 3.39 19.66 -6.95
N GLU A 33 4.26 19.01 -7.73
CA GLU A 33 3.95 17.74 -8.38
C GLU A 33 4.35 16.57 -7.47
N GLY A 34 3.47 15.56 -7.40
CA GLY A 34 3.77 14.33 -6.69
C GLY A 34 2.72 13.24 -6.87
N GLU A 35 3.12 12.02 -6.57
CA GLU A 35 2.30 10.80 -6.65
C GLU A 35 1.70 10.46 -5.29
N LEU A 36 0.39 10.25 -5.21
CA LEU A 36 -0.24 9.77 -3.98
C LEU A 36 0.22 8.33 -3.71
N GLN A 37 0.76 8.07 -2.52
CA GLN A 37 1.17 6.72 -2.09
C GLN A 37 0.24 6.13 -1.04
N ALA A 38 -0.26 6.95 -0.12
CA ALA A 38 -1.16 6.51 0.94
C ALA A 38 -1.99 7.68 1.45
N TYR A 39 -3.20 7.37 1.92
CA TYR A 39 -4.08 8.32 2.58
C TYR A 39 -4.83 7.62 3.71
N ASP A 40 -4.79 8.19 4.91
CA ASP A 40 -5.56 7.73 6.07
C ASP A 40 -6.71 8.70 6.34
N ALA A 41 -7.93 8.29 5.99
CA ALA A 41 -9.14 9.08 6.19
C ALA A 41 -9.47 9.32 7.68
N THR A 42 -8.92 8.54 8.61
CA THR A 42 -9.17 8.68 10.06
C THR A 42 -8.35 9.82 10.65
N SER A 43 -7.07 9.88 10.29
CA SER A 43 -6.13 10.92 10.78
C SER A 43 -6.04 12.13 9.85
N GLY A 44 -6.50 12.00 8.59
CA GLY A 44 -6.32 13.00 7.54
C GLY A 44 -4.88 13.08 7.03
N GLU A 45 -4.04 12.09 7.31
CA GLU A 45 -2.65 12.04 6.88
C GLU A 45 -2.55 11.61 5.41
N VAL A 46 -1.79 12.38 4.64
CA VAL A 46 -1.55 12.18 3.21
C VAL A 46 -0.06 11.98 2.99
N THR A 47 0.29 10.90 2.29
CA THR A 47 1.67 10.59 1.90
C THR A 47 1.82 10.70 0.39
N VAL A 48 2.66 11.64 -0.06
CA VAL A 48 2.95 11.88 -1.47
C VAL A 48 4.43 11.66 -1.76
N LEU A 49 4.76 11.03 -2.88
CA LEU A 49 6.12 10.95 -3.41
C LEU A 49 6.38 12.13 -4.34
N THR A 50 7.35 12.98 -4.01
CA THR A 50 7.79 14.09 -4.87
C THR A 50 9.32 14.05 -5.03
N ASN A 51 9.80 14.11 -6.27
CA ASN A 51 11.25 14.06 -6.57
C ASN A 51 11.99 12.90 -5.87
N GLY A 52 11.36 11.73 -5.77
CA GLY A 52 11.93 10.55 -5.10
C GLY A 52 11.98 10.64 -3.56
N ARG A 53 11.33 11.63 -2.95
CA ARG A 53 11.22 11.80 -1.49
C ARG A 53 9.75 11.73 -1.06
N GLN A 54 9.49 11.03 0.04
CA GLN A 54 8.17 11.04 0.66
C GLN A 54 7.94 12.35 1.40
N LEU A 55 6.77 12.95 1.17
CA LEU A 55 6.25 14.12 1.82
C LEU A 55 4.96 13.71 2.54
N ILE A 56 4.92 13.92 3.85
CA ILE A 56 3.79 13.57 4.72
C ILE A 56 3.20 14.86 5.27
N PHE A 57 1.89 15.04 5.15
CA PHE A 57 1.18 16.21 5.64
C PHE A 57 -0.30 15.93 5.87
N ILE A 58 -0.99 16.86 6.54
CA ILE A 58 -2.42 16.76 6.82
C ILE A 58 -3.21 17.36 5.65
N GLN A 59 -4.30 16.70 5.26
CA GLN A 59 -5.16 17.11 4.14
C GLN A 59 -5.70 18.54 4.26
N ASP A 60 -5.85 19.09 5.47
CA ASP A 60 -6.35 20.45 5.72
C ASP A 60 -5.47 21.53 5.07
N LYS A 61 -4.24 21.18 4.70
CA LYS A 61 -3.30 22.06 3.99
C LYS A 61 -3.50 22.06 2.48
N LEU A 62 -4.41 21.23 1.97
CA LEU A 62 -4.70 21.09 0.55
C LEU A 62 -5.93 21.91 0.14
N SER A 63 -6.04 22.14 -1.17
CA SER A 63 -7.23 22.69 -1.79
C SER A 63 -8.44 21.76 -1.62
N ALA A 64 -9.65 22.33 -1.68
CA ALA A 64 -10.88 21.53 -1.64
C ALA A 64 -10.94 20.47 -2.76
N GLU A 65 -10.39 20.79 -3.95
CA GLU A 65 -10.33 19.87 -5.09
C GLU A 65 -9.43 18.66 -4.83
N ASP A 66 -8.28 18.88 -4.17
CA ASP A 66 -7.38 17.81 -3.81
C ASP A 66 -7.96 16.94 -2.68
N ILE A 67 -8.73 17.53 -1.76
CA ILE A 67 -9.45 16.77 -0.72
C ILE A 67 -10.53 15.88 -1.34
N THR A 68 -11.31 16.38 -2.29
CA THR A 68 -12.31 15.56 -3.00
C THR A 68 -11.66 14.40 -3.74
N PHE A 69 -10.49 14.63 -4.35
CA PHE A 69 -9.73 13.55 -4.97
C PHE A 69 -9.28 12.48 -3.98
N LEU A 70 -8.83 12.86 -2.78
CA LEU A 70 -8.44 11.89 -1.75
C LEU A 70 -9.61 11.02 -1.30
N GLN A 71 -10.81 11.59 -1.21
CA GLN A 71 -12.03 10.87 -0.87
C GLN A 71 -12.42 9.87 -1.97
N GLU A 72 -12.45 10.31 -3.23
CA GLU A 72 -12.71 9.43 -4.38
C GLU A 72 -11.67 8.30 -4.48
N TRP A 73 -10.40 8.62 -4.20
CA TRP A 73 -9.33 7.63 -4.19
C TRP A 73 -9.50 6.62 -3.06
N ALA A 74 -9.87 7.07 -1.85
CA ALA A 74 -10.14 6.18 -0.71
C ALA A 74 -11.35 5.26 -0.96
N GLU A 75 -12.41 5.80 -1.56
CA GLU A 75 -13.58 5.02 -1.97
C GLU A 75 -13.18 3.99 -3.02
N LYS A 76 -12.37 4.37 -4.02
CA LYS A 76 -11.86 3.45 -5.04
C LYS A 76 -10.89 2.41 -4.48
N GLU A 77 -10.08 2.74 -3.47
CA GLU A 77 -9.20 1.79 -2.81
C GLU A 77 -10.00 0.82 -1.92
N ALA A 78 -11.09 1.30 -1.32
CA ALA A 78 -12.03 0.45 -0.58
C ALA A 78 -12.88 -0.44 -1.51
N GLU A 79 -13.23 0.05 -2.71
CA GLU A 79 -13.95 -0.69 -3.75
C GLU A 79 -13.04 -1.55 -4.63
N ALA A 80 -11.72 -1.32 -4.61
CA ALA A 80 -10.77 -2.23 -5.24
C ALA A 80 -11.06 -3.60 -4.66
N PRO A 81 -11.57 -4.56 -5.45
CA PRO A 81 -12.08 -5.78 -4.90
C PRO A 81 -10.93 -6.38 -4.11
N ALA A 82 -11.16 -6.63 -2.83
CA ALA A 82 -10.44 -7.66 -2.11
C ALA A 82 -10.59 -8.88 -3.01
N SER A 83 -9.60 -9.08 -3.86
CA SER A 83 -9.74 -9.87 -5.06
C SER A 83 -9.99 -11.27 -4.56
N GLU A 84 -11.25 -11.70 -4.68
CA GLU A 84 -11.69 -13.01 -4.23
C GLU A 84 -10.63 -13.99 -4.73
N VAL A 85 -10.17 -14.84 -3.83
CA VAL A 85 -9.05 -15.75 -4.06
C VAL A 85 -9.52 -16.83 -5.03
N ASN A 86 -9.69 -16.45 -6.29
CA ASN A 86 -9.98 -17.31 -7.41
C ASN A 86 -8.66 -17.58 -8.12
N LEU A 87 -8.02 -18.65 -7.65
CA LEU A 87 -6.71 -19.11 -8.11
C LEU A 87 -6.83 -20.13 -9.23
N GLU A 88 -8.03 -20.68 -9.46
CA GLU A 88 -8.31 -21.72 -10.46
C GLU A 88 -7.97 -21.27 -11.88
N GLU A 89 -8.15 -19.97 -12.15
CA GLU A 89 -7.81 -19.37 -13.45
C GLU A 89 -6.30 -19.13 -13.63
N GLN A 90 -5.52 -19.15 -12.54
CA GLN A 90 -4.10 -18.84 -12.59
C GLN A 90 -3.25 -20.11 -12.75
N LYS A 91 -2.36 -20.10 -13.75
CA LYS A 91 -1.47 -21.23 -14.06
C LYS A 91 -0.64 -21.71 -12.87
N VAL A 92 -0.17 -20.77 -12.05
CA VAL A 92 0.60 -21.03 -10.81
C VAL A 92 -0.32 -21.05 -9.59
N GLY A 93 -1.27 -20.12 -9.51
CA GLY A 93 -2.13 -19.94 -8.35
C GLY A 93 -2.91 -21.19 -7.96
N LYS A 94 -3.41 -21.97 -8.93
CA LYS A 94 -4.16 -23.21 -8.65
C LYS A 94 -3.40 -24.27 -7.84
N GLU A 95 -2.06 -24.24 -7.88
CA GLU A 95 -1.20 -25.16 -7.12
C GLU A 95 -0.92 -24.63 -5.70
N LEU A 96 -1.22 -23.35 -5.43
CA LEU A 96 -0.99 -22.69 -4.14
C LEU A 96 -2.13 -22.99 -3.16
N THR A 97 -2.21 -24.26 -2.76
CA THR A 97 -3.12 -24.74 -1.71
C THR A 97 -2.55 -24.47 -0.31
N ASP A 98 -3.40 -24.56 0.71
CA ASP A 98 -3.03 -24.47 2.14
C ASP A 98 -1.93 -25.48 2.55
N ARG A 99 -1.73 -26.55 1.78
CA ARG A 99 -0.67 -27.54 1.98
C ARG A 99 0.70 -27.05 1.56
N VAL A 100 0.76 -26.20 0.54
CA VAL A 100 2.01 -25.67 -0.02
C VAL A 100 2.39 -24.36 0.66
N LEU A 101 1.38 -23.57 1.05
CA LEU A 101 1.57 -22.26 1.65
C LEU A 101 2.06 -22.35 3.09
N SER A 102 3.20 -21.71 3.34
CA SER A 102 3.78 -21.54 4.67
C SER A 102 4.22 -20.09 4.88
N ARG A 103 3.95 -19.55 6.06
CA ARG A 103 4.39 -18.22 6.51
C ARG A 103 5.44 -18.39 7.59
N LEU A 104 6.51 -17.60 7.50
CA LEU A 104 7.52 -17.52 8.56
C LEU A 104 6.93 -16.76 9.75
N ASP A 105 6.80 -17.44 10.88
CA ASP A 105 6.40 -16.88 12.17
C ASP A 105 7.61 -16.95 13.12
N GLY A 106 8.32 -15.82 13.20
CA GLY A 106 9.59 -15.72 13.91
C GLY A 106 10.65 -16.65 13.32
N LYS A 107 10.97 -17.73 14.05
CA LYS A 107 11.97 -18.75 13.66
C LYS A 107 11.34 -20.03 13.11
N ARG A 108 10.02 -20.11 12.99
CA ARG A 108 9.29 -21.33 12.61
C ARG A 108 8.39 -21.06 11.41
N MET A 109 8.21 -22.07 10.56
CA MET A 109 7.22 -22.03 9.50
C MET A 109 5.86 -22.51 10.03
N LYS A 110 4.78 -21.80 9.70
CA LYS A 110 3.40 -22.20 9.98
C LYS A 110 2.60 -22.28 8.69
N ARG A 111 1.54 -23.08 8.68
CA ARG A 111 0.58 -23.12 7.57
C ARG A 111 -0.01 -21.73 7.33
N ALA A 112 -0.20 -21.38 6.06
CA ALA A 112 -0.77 -20.11 5.67
C ALA A 112 -1.94 -20.29 4.69
N GLU A 113 -2.83 -19.32 4.70
CA GLU A 113 -3.92 -19.18 3.75
C GLU A 113 -3.72 -17.88 2.96
N MET A 114 -4.24 -17.83 1.74
CA MET A 114 -4.18 -16.62 0.92
C MET A 114 -5.35 -15.72 1.27
N GLU A 115 -5.03 -14.50 1.69
CA GLU A 115 -6.02 -13.48 2.07
C GLU A 115 -6.42 -12.62 0.85
N LYS A 116 -5.58 -12.57 -0.19
CA LYS A 116 -5.80 -11.81 -1.42
C LYS A 116 -5.27 -12.58 -2.63
N LYS A 117 -5.91 -12.41 -3.79
CA LYS A 117 -5.40 -12.94 -5.06
C LYS A 117 -4.08 -12.22 -5.41
N PRO A 118 -2.96 -12.94 -5.56
CA PRO A 118 -1.70 -12.31 -5.94
C PRO A 118 -1.75 -11.89 -7.42
N GLU A 119 -1.29 -10.68 -7.68
CA GLU A 119 -1.08 -10.15 -9.04
C GLU A 119 0.29 -10.57 -9.60
N TYR A 120 1.28 -10.74 -8.73
CA TYR A 120 2.66 -11.07 -9.07
C TYR A 120 3.18 -12.24 -8.25
N TYR A 121 4.09 -13.01 -8.85
CA TYR A 121 4.79 -14.13 -8.22
C TYR A 121 6.29 -13.89 -8.28
N LEU A 122 6.97 -13.97 -7.13
CA LEU A 122 8.43 -13.96 -7.07
C LEU A 122 8.94 -15.39 -6.94
N LEU A 123 9.67 -15.85 -7.95
CA LEU A 123 10.31 -17.15 -7.93
C LEU A 123 11.77 -17.00 -7.48
N TYR A 124 12.07 -17.50 -6.28
CA TYR A 124 13.40 -17.44 -5.70
C TYR A 124 13.99 -18.86 -5.56
N PHE A 125 15.18 -19.05 -6.12
CA PHE A 125 15.97 -20.26 -5.94
C PHE A 125 17.30 -19.89 -5.28
N SER A 126 17.60 -20.52 -4.15
CA SER A 126 18.94 -20.47 -3.57
C SER A 126 19.72 -21.69 -4.04
N ALA A 127 20.88 -21.49 -4.66
CA ALA A 127 21.86 -22.56 -4.79
C ALA A 127 22.40 -22.87 -3.38
N SER A 128 22.13 -24.07 -2.87
CA SER A 128 22.83 -24.60 -1.71
C SER A 128 24.15 -25.18 -2.20
N TRP A 129 25.25 -24.70 -1.64
CA TRP A 129 26.60 -25.20 -1.86
C TRP A 129 26.94 -26.23 -0.78
#